data_AF-A0AAU5QFZ3-F1
#
_entry.id   AF-A0AAU5QFZ3-F1
#
_cell.length_a   1.000
_cell.length_b   1.000
_cell.length_c   1.000
_cell.angle_alpha   90.00
_cell.angle_beta   90.00
_cell.angle_gamma   90.00
#
_symmetry.space_group_name_H-M   'P 1'
#
loop_
_entity.id
_entity.type
_entity.pdbx_description
1 polymer ?
#
loop_
_entity_poly.entity_id
_entity_poly.type
_entity_poly.pdbx_seq_one_letter_code
_entity_poly.pdbx_strand_id
1 'polypeptide(L)' 'MFTAAWAGWIVAFCVIEGIALYRKQPGDTLSEHVWRWFHTAKDTAPDRTTRLRRFVLVAFLAWLSAHFLTGGTF' A
#
# COMPACT_ATOMS: atom_id res chain seq x y z
N MET A 1 -23.51 -8.85 -3.59
CA MET A 1 -22.75 -9.64 -2.59
C MET A 1 -21.31 -9.13 -2.43
N PHE A 2 -20.55 -8.95 -3.51
CA PHE A 2 -19.18 -8.41 -3.42
C PHE A 2 -19.08 -6.93 -2.99
N THR A 3 -20.03 -6.08 -3.36
CA THR A 3 -20.03 -4.66 -2.92
C THR A 3 -20.05 -4.51 -1.39
N ALA A 4 -20.82 -5.35 -0.70
CA ALA A 4 -20.86 -5.35 0.76
C ALA A 4 -19.53 -5.84 1.36
N ALA A 5 -18.89 -6.84 0.74
CA ALA A 5 -17.56 -7.30 1.15
C ALA A 5 -16.50 -6.20 0.97
N TRP A 6 -16.52 -5.48 -0.15
CA TRP A 6 -15.65 -4.31 -0.37
C TRP A 6 -15.90 -3.21 0.65
N ALA A 7 -17.16 -2.87 0.93
CA ALA A 7 -17.50 -1.87 1.95
C ALA A 7 -17.02 -2.29 3.35
N GLY A 8 -17.23 -3.55 3.73
CA GLY A 8 -16.74 -4.10 4.99
C GLY A 8 -15.22 -4.05 5.09
N TRP A 9 -14.50 -4.37 4.01
CA TRP A 9 -13.05 -4.27 3.96
C TRP A 9 -12.56 -2.82 4.13
N ILE A 10 -13.19 -1.83 3.48
CA ILE A 10 -12.84 -0.40 3.63
C ILE A 10 -13.07 0.05 5.08
N VAL A 11 -14.20 -0.32 5.69
CA VAL A 11 -14.48 0.02 7.10
C VAL A 11 -13.44 -0.60 8.02
N ALA A 12 -13.10 -1.88 7.83
CA ALA A 12 -12.07 -2.55 8.62
C ALA A 12 -10.70 -1.86 8.48
N PHE A 13 -10.31 -1.49 7.25
CA PHE A 13 -9.10 -0.73 7.00
C PHE A 13 -9.09 0.60 7.77
N CYS A 14 -10.16 1.39 7.69
CA CYS A 14 -10.25 2.68 8.39
C CYS A 14 -10.18 2.53 9.92
N VAL A 15 -10.81 1.50 10.49
CA VAL A 15 -10.78 1.25 11.93
C VAL A 15 -9.37 0.87 12.38
N ILE A 16 -8.73 -0.08 11.69
CA ILE A 16 -7.39 -0.57 12.03
C ILE A 16 -6.37 0.59 11.91
N GLU A 17 -6.36 1.28 10.77
CA GLU A 17 -5.46 2.41 10.53
C GLU A 17 -5.74 3.57 11.50
N GLY A 18 -7.01 3.84 11.82
CA GLY A 18 -7.38 4.87 12.79
C GLY A 18 -6.86 4.58 14.20
N ILE A 19 -6.96 3.33 14.67
CA ILE A 19 -6.39 2.90 15.95
C ILE A 19 -4.86 2.99 15.92
N ALA A 20 -4.23 2.55 14.82
CA ALA A 20 -2.78 2.65 14.64
C ALA A 20 -2.28 4.10 14.72
N LEU A 21 -2.96 5.03 14.04
CA LEU A 21 -2.66 6.46 14.06
C LEU A 21 -2.86 7.08 15.45
N TYR A 22 -3.85 6.60 16.21
CA TYR A 22 -4.06 7.05 17.60
C TYR A 22 -2.96 6.54 18.53
N ARG A 23 -2.56 5.26 18.40
CA ARG A 23 -1.51 4.64 19.22
C ARG A 23 -0.12 5.16 18.90
N LYS A 24 0.15 5.55 17.65
CA LYS A 24 1.45 6.06 17.16
C LYS A 24 2.62 5.12 17.46
N GLN A 25 2.38 3.81 17.54
CA GLN A 25 3.45 2.84 17.79
C GLN A 25 4.14 2.47 16.48
N PRO A 26 5.48 2.37 16.47
CA PRO A 26 6.21 2.01 15.26
C PRO A 26 5.82 0.62 14.73
N GLY A 27 5.39 0.56 13.48
CA GLY A 27 4.98 -0.67 12.81
C GLY A 27 3.50 -1.03 12.95
N ASP A 28 2.65 -0.13 13.44
CA ASP A 28 1.21 -0.38 13.53
C ASP A 28 0.47 -0.02 12.22
N THR A 29 0.97 0.92 11.41
CA THR A 29 0.22 1.40 10.23
C THR A 29 0.47 0.56 8.98
N LEU A 30 -0.51 0.50 8.07
CA LEU A 30 -0.34 -0.16 6.79
C LEU A 30 0.76 0.52 5.95
N SER A 31 0.87 1.85 6.04
CA SER A 31 1.93 2.60 5.34
C SER A 31 3.34 2.16 5.77
N GLU A 32 3.58 1.92 7.06
CA GLU A 32 4.87 1.39 7.54
C GLU A 32 5.17 0.00 7.01
N HIS A 33 4.15 -0.87 6.90
CA HIS A 33 4.31 -2.19 6.31
C HIS A 33 4.65 -2.10 4.81
N VAL A 34 3.96 -1.23 4.06
CA VAL A 34 4.27 -0.95 2.66
C VAL A 34 5.71 -0.46 2.51
N TRP A 35 6.18 0.43 3.39
CA TRP A 35 7.56 0.90 3.36
C TRP A 35 8.58 -0.21 3.60
N ARG A 36 8.29 -1.12 4.55
CA ARG A 36 9.12 -2.30 4.81
C ARG A 36 9.12 -3.25 3.61
N TRP A 37 7.97 -3.50 2.99
CA TRP A 37 7.87 -4.40 1.83
C TRP A 37 8.51 -3.85 0.56
N PHE A 38 8.58 -2.54 0.38
CA PHE A 38 9.15 -1.94 -0.83
C PHE A 38 10.46 -1.19 -0.60
N HIS A 39 11.03 -1.31 0.60
CA HIS A 39 12.30 -0.68 0.96
C HIS A 39 12.26 0.84 0.71
N THR A 40 11.15 1.50 1.04
CA THR A 40 10.95 2.95 0.85
C THR A 40 11.05 3.74 2.16
N ALA A 41 11.37 3.10 3.29
CA ALA A 41 11.71 3.79 4.52
C ALA A 41 13.00 4.62 4.36
N LYS A 42 13.05 5.80 5.00
CA LYS A 42 14.10 6.83 4.81
C LYS A 42 15.53 6.29 4.90
N ASP A 43 15.79 5.36 5.82
CA ASP A 43 17.14 4.87 6.10
C ASP A 43 17.48 3.56 5.39
N THR A 44 16.69 3.17 4.38
CA THR A 44 16.94 1.92 3.65
C THR A 44 18.09 2.08 2.66
N ALA A 45 19.19 1.34 2.89
CA ALA A 45 20.36 1.36 2.01
C ALA A 45 20.00 0.91 0.59
N PRO A 46 20.46 1.62 -0.46
CA PRO A 46 20.17 1.26 -1.83
C PRO A 46 20.99 0.04 -2.28
N ASP A 47 20.32 -1.06 -2.57
CA ASP A 47 20.90 -2.25 -3.21
C ASP A 47 20.11 -2.65 -4.47
N ARG A 48 20.55 -3.70 -5.16
CA ARG A 48 19.88 -4.21 -6.38
C ARG A 48 18.44 -4.63 -6.09
N THR A 49 18.21 -5.26 -4.95
CA THR A 49 16.89 -5.74 -4.50
C THR A 49 15.95 -4.57 -4.21
N THR A 50 16.43 -3.51 -3.58
CA THR A 50 15.70 -2.28 -3.27
C THR A 50 15.25 -1.59 -4.55
N ARG A 51 16.14 -1.48 -5.55
CA ARG A 51 15.79 -0.92 -6.86
C ARG A 51 14.68 -1.73 -7.54
N LEU A 52 14.78 -3.05 -7.52
CA LEU A 52 13.76 -3.94 -8.09
C LEU A 52 12.41 -3.79 -7.36
N ARG A 53 12.40 -3.83 -6.03
CA ARG A 53 11.17 -3.70 -5.22
C ARG A 53 10.49 -2.36 -5.49
N ARG A 54 11.24 -1.26 -5.48
CA ARG A 54 10.71 0.07 -5.80
C ARG A 54 10.19 0.16 -7.24
N PHE A 55 10.88 -0.44 -8.20
CA PHE A 55 10.41 -0.51 -9.58
C PHE A 55 9.08 -1.26 -9.68
N VAL A 56 8.96 -2.42 -9.03
CA VAL A 56 7.71 -3.20 -8.98
C VAL A 56 6.57 -2.38 -8.37
N LEU A 57 6.82 -1.66 -7.27
CA LEU A 57 5.82 -0.78 -6.67
C LEU A 57 5.34 0.29 -7.66
N VAL A 58 6.26 0.99 -8.31
CA VAL A 58 5.92 2.06 -9.26
C VAL A 58 5.16 1.49 -10.46
N ALA A 59 5.65 0.40 -11.05
CA ALA A 59 5.01 -0.24 -12.19
C ALA A 59 3.58 -0.70 -11.85
N PHE A 60 3.41 -1.33 -10.68
CA PHE A 60 2.09 -1.77 -10.21
C PHE A 60 1.15 -0.59 -9.97
N LEU A 61 1.59 0.46 -9.28
CA LEU A 61 0.75 1.64 -9.02
C LEU A 61 0.39 2.39 -10.30
N ALA A 62 1.34 2.53 -11.24
CA ALA A 62 1.10 3.14 -12.54
C ALA A 62 0.05 2.34 -13.33
N TRP A 63 0.22 1.02 -13.40
CA TRP A 63 -0.75 0.13 -14.04
C TRP A 63 -2.12 0.19 -13.35
N LEU A 64 -2.19 0.04 -12.03
CA LEU A 64 -3.45 0.03 -11.28
C LEU A 64 -4.22 1.34 -11.46
N SER A 65 -3.50 2.47 -11.44
CA SER A 65 -4.10 3.79 -11.69
C SER A 65 -4.65 3.88 -13.10
N ALA A 66 -3.87 3.49 -14.11
CA ALA A 66 -4.31 3.48 -15.51
C ALA A 66 -5.52 2.55 -15.71
N HIS A 67 -5.48 1.35 -15.11
CA HIS A 67 -6.53 0.36 -15.18
C HIS A 67 -7.86 0.91 -14.63
N PHE A 68 -7.84 1.56 -13.46
CA PHE A 68 -9.06 2.18 -12.92
C PHE A 68 -9.54 3.37 -13.75
N LEU A 69 -8.64 4.24 -14.22
CA LEU A 69 -9.01 5.42 -15.01
C LEU A 69 -9.57 5.09 -16.39
N THR A 70 -9.19 3.93 -16.95
CA THR A 70 -9.58 3.50 -18.29
C THR A 70 -10.63 2.38 -18.26
N GLY A 71 -11.15 2.03 -17.08
CA GLY A 71 -12.12 0.94 -16.92
C GLY A 71 -11.58 -0.44 -17.33
N GLY A 72 -10.26 -0.61 -17.29
CA GLY A 72 -9.57 -1.86 -17.62
C GLY A 72 -9.37 -2.13 -19.12
N THR A 73 -9.40 -1.09 -19.94
CA THR A 73 -9.22 -1.20 -21.40
C THR A 73 -7.75 -1.42 -21.80
N PHE A 74 -6.81 -1.21 -20.89
CA PHE A 74 -5.36 -1.40 -21.07
C PHE A 74 -4.74 -2.22 -19.93
#